data_AF-A0A7R6Z4U3-F1
#
_entry.id   AF-A0A7R6Z4U3-F1
#
_cell.length_a   1.000
_cell.length_b   1.000
_cell.length_c   1.000
_cell.angle_alpha   90.00
_cell.angle_beta   90.00
_cell.angle_gamma   90.00
#
_symmetry.space_group_name_H-M   'P 1'
#
loop_
_entity.id
_entity.type
_entity.pdbx_description
1 polymer ?
#
loop_
_entity_poly.entity_id
_entity_poly.type
_entity_poly.pdbx_seq_one_letter_code
_entity_poly.pdbx_strand_id
1 'polypeptide(L)'
;MDRWTREVADQREHGTTGVAPVERFAAEARALRPLAGRAPFGQLRDLVRKVQADCAIDLDTNSYSVPWRLIGESVQVVVLAGRVIIRHAGQVVADHALYRGRRQRIVDRMHFVGVAGFEGPVRAERIEIAPATLLRPLAEYEAVVGGGW
;
A
#
# COMPACT_ATOMS: atom_id res chain seq x y z
N MET A 1 -26.50 -22.22 -1.63
CA MET A 1 -26.41 -21.98 -3.07
C MET A 1 -25.69 -23.14 -3.76
N ASP A 2 -24.44 -23.42 -3.41
CA ASP A 2 -23.58 -24.40 -4.10
C ASP A 2 -24.11 -25.85 -4.18
N ARG A 3 -24.94 -26.27 -3.23
CA ARG A 3 -25.55 -27.60 -3.24
C ARG A 3 -26.57 -27.75 -4.37
N TRP A 4 -27.45 -26.75 -4.51
CA TRP A 4 -28.50 -26.77 -5.53
C TRP A 4 -27.92 -26.70 -6.95
N THR A 5 -26.85 -25.93 -7.13
CA THR A 5 -26.14 -25.87 -8.42
C THR A 5 -25.63 -27.26 -8.83
N ARG A 6 -24.89 -27.93 -7.93
CA ARG A 6 -24.27 -29.23 -8.22
C ARG A 6 -25.26 -30.38 -8.36
N GLU A 7 -26.31 -30.38 -7.53
CA GLU A 7 -27.24 -31.52 -7.46
C GLU A 7 -28.43 -31.38 -8.40
N VAL A 8 -28.80 -30.15 -8.81
CA VAL A 8 -30.02 -29.90 -9.59
C VAL A 8 -29.71 -29.16 -10.89
N ALA A 9 -29.05 -28.01 -10.82
CA ALA A 9 -28.87 -27.17 -12.01
C ALA A 9 -27.90 -27.78 -13.03
N ASP A 10 -26.83 -28.42 -12.56
CA ASP A 10 -25.79 -29.01 -13.41
C ASP A 10 -26.20 -30.38 -13.98
N GLN A 11 -27.13 -31.07 -13.30
CA GLN A 11 -27.61 -32.41 -13.66
C GLN A 11 -28.83 -32.39 -14.60
N ARG A 12 -29.62 -31.30 -14.61
CA ARG A 12 -30.83 -31.23 -15.45
C ARG A 12 -30.48 -31.14 -16.92
N GLU A 13 -31.27 -31.78 -17.76
CA GLU A 13 -31.22 -31.54 -19.21
C GLU A 13 -31.66 -30.11 -19.51
N HIS A 14 -30.82 -29.36 -20.22
CA HIS A 14 -31.13 -27.99 -20.56
C HIS A 14 -32.01 -27.95 -21.82
N GLY A 15 -33.18 -27.31 -21.71
CA GLY A 15 -34.18 -27.27 -22.80
C GLY A 15 -33.75 -26.68 -24.15
N THR A 16 -32.61 -25.99 -24.24
CA THR A 16 -32.09 -25.47 -25.53
C THR A 16 -31.01 -26.37 -26.13
N THR A 17 -30.13 -26.91 -25.29
CA THR A 17 -29.00 -27.74 -25.74
C THR A 17 -29.30 -29.24 -25.72
N GLY A 18 -30.35 -29.67 -25.02
CA GLY A 18 -30.74 -31.08 -24.89
C GLY A 18 -29.74 -31.95 -24.13
N VAL A 19 -28.76 -31.34 -23.45
CA VAL A 19 -27.66 -32.03 -22.76
C VAL A 19 -27.52 -31.43 -21.36
N ALA A 20 -27.16 -32.25 -20.38
CA ALA A 20 -26.87 -31.79 -19.03
C ALA A 20 -25.61 -30.90 -19.02
N PRO A 21 -25.63 -29.73 -18.34
CA PRO A 21 -24.48 -28.84 -18.27
C PRO A 21 -23.18 -29.52 -17.82
N VAL A 22 -23.25 -30.46 -16.87
CA VAL A 22 -22.07 -31.18 -16.37
C VAL A 22 -21.40 -32.03 -17.45
N GLU A 23 -22.19 -32.71 -18.28
CA GLU A 23 -21.68 -33.57 -19.36
C GLU A 23 -21.06 -32.72 -20.46
N ARG A 24 -21.76 -31.64 -20.85
CA ARG A 24 -21.27 -30.72 -21.86
C ARG A 24 -19.99 -30.00 -21.43
N PHE A 25 -19.91 -29.58 -20.17
CA PHE A 25 -18.70 -28.99 -19.61
C PHE A 25 -17.54 -29.99 -19.62
N ALA A 26 -17.74 -31.25 -19.25
CA ALA A 26 -16.69 -32.27 -19.28
C ALA A 26 -16.14 -32.50 -20.70
N ALA A 27 -17.00 -32.46 -21.71
CA ALA A 27 -16.60 -32.57 -23.12
C ALA A 27 -15.78 -31.36 -23.60
N GLU A 28 -16.19 -30.15 -23.21
CA GLU A 28 -15.56 -28.90 -23.65
C GLU A 28 -14.31 -28.52 -22.83
N ALA A 29 -14.17 -29.02 -21.60
CA ALA A 29 -13.16 -28.60 -20.62
C ALA A 29 -11.72 -28.61 -21.16
N ARG A 30 -11.37 -29.60 -22.01
CA ARG A 30 -10.02 -29.70 -22.62
C ARG A 30 -9.74 -28.64 -23.69
N ALA A 31 -10.79 -28.09 -24.30
CA ALA A 31 -10.70 -27.03 -25.30
C ALA A 31 -10.75 -25.62 -24.66
N LEU A 32 -11.21 -25.51 -23.42
CA LEU A 32 -11.28 -24.24 -22.69
C LEU A 32 -9.90 -23.81 -22.19
N ARG A 33 -9.61 -22.51 -22.26
CA ARG A 33 -8.39 -21.94 -21.67
C ARG A 33 -8.54 -21.87 -20.15
N PRO A 34 -7.58 -22.40 -19.37
CA PRO A 34 -7.59 -22.24 -17.93
C PRO A 34 -7.57 -20.77 -17.52
N LEU A 35 -8.29 -20.43 -16.45
CA LEU A 35 -8.26 -19.09 -15.88
C LEU A 35 -6.93 -18.79 -15.15
N ALA A 36 -6.19 -19.85 -14.79
CA ALA A 36 -4.84 -19.89 -14.19
C ALA A 36 -4.24 -18.53 -13.79
N GLY A 37 -4.44 -18.12 -12.54
CA GLY A 37 -3.79 -16.96 -11.96
C GLY A 37 -4.37 -15.60 -12.37
N ARG A 38 -5.38 -15.54 -13.25
CA ARG A 38 -6.15 -14.30 -13.42
C ARG A 38 -6.91 -14.06 -12.13
N ALA A 39 -6.64 -12.91 -11.54
CA ALA A 39 -7.36 -12.48 -10.37
C ALA A 39 -8.87 -12.49 -10.66
N PRO A 40 -9.71 -12.86 -9.68
CA PRO A 40 -11.15 -12.67 -9.78
C PRO A 40 -11.44 -11.23 -10.19
N PHE A 41 -12.57 -10.98 -10.85
CA PHE A 41 -13.09 -9.62 -11.04
C PHE A 41 -13.24 -8.98 -9.65
N GLY A 42 -12.21 -8.25 -9.25
CA GLY A 42 -12.08 -7.65 -7.94
C GLY A 42 -12.57 -6.22 -7.99
N GLN A 43 -12.97 -5.69 -6.84
CA GLN A 43 -13.26 -4.28 -6.69
C GLN A 43 -11.97 -3.48 -6.96
N LEU A 44 -11.86 -2.94 -8.17
CA LEU A 44 -10.81 -2.01 -8.55
C LEU A 44 -11.03 -0.72 -7.77
N ARG A 45 -10.02 -0.29 -7.02
CA ARG A 45 -10.00 1.05 -6.45
C ARG A 45 -8.86 1.82 -7.08
N ASP A 46 -9.18 2.98 -7.61
CA ASP A 46 -8.22 3.93 -8.16
C ASP A 46 -8.24 5.20 -7.30
N LEU A 47 -7.10 5.55 -6.74
CA LEU A 47 -6.94 6.66 -5.80
C LEU A 47 -5.73 7.48 -6.17
N VAL A 48 -5.72 8.76 -5.77
CA VAL A 48 -4.51 9.59 -5.78
C VAL A 48 -4.05 9.80 -4.34
N ARG A 49 -2.76 9.60 -4.08
CA ARG A 49 -2.13 9.82 -2.77
C ARG A 49 -0.87 10.66 -2.91
N LYS A 50 -0.64 11.53 -1.94
CA LYS A 50 0.61 12.30 -1.84
C LYS A 50 1.64 11.47 -1.10
N VAL A 51 2.86 11.44 -1.62
CA VAL A 51 4.00 10.80 -0.95
C VAL A 51 4.46 11.67 0.22
N GLN A 52 4.51 11.06 1.40
CA GLN A 52 4.94 11.70 2.64
C GLN A 52 6.46 11.78 2.75
N ALA A 53 6.95 12.56 3.71
CA ALA A 53 8.37 12.78 3.94
C ALA A 53 9.13 11.50 4.35
N ASP A 54 8.43 10.48 4.84
CA ASP A 54 8.99 9.19 5.23
C ASP A 54 9.09 8.20 4.05
N CYS A 55 8.96 8.68 2.81
CA CYS A 55 8.96 7.91 1.57
C CYS A 55 7.81 6.89 1.49
N ALA A 56 6.62 7.24 1.96
CA ALA A 56 5.46 6.33 1.91
C ALA A 56 4.15 7.03 1.55
N ILE A 57 3.15 6.23 1.19
CA ILE A 57 1.76 6.65 1.03
C ILE A 57 0.89 5.92 2.05
N ASP A 58 -0.15 6.60 2.54
CA ASP A 58 -1.15 6.00 3.40
C ASP A 58 -2.35 5.47 2.60
N LEU A 59 -2.69 4.21 2.86
CA LEU A 59 -3.83 3.51 2.29
C LEU A 59 -4.48 2.63 3.35
N ASP A 60 -5.76 2.88 3.64
CA ASP A 60 -6.56 2.11 4.60
C ASP A 60 -5.87 1.90 5.97
N THR A 61 -5.29 2.98 6.51
CA THR A 61 -4.56 2.99 7.80
C THR A 61 -3.23 2.23 7.77
N ASN A 62 -2.77 1.76 6.61
CA ASN A 62 -1.44 1.19 6.42
C ASN A 62 -0.59 2.14 5.58
N SER A 63 0.73 2.08 5.79
CA SER A 63 1.71 2.89 5.08
C SER A 63 2.53 1.99 4.16
N TYR A 64 2.63 2.38 2.89
CA TYR A 64 3.35 1.64 1.86
C TYR A 64 4.49 2.49 1.31
N SER A 65 5.71 1.97 1.40
CA SER A 65 6.89 2.66 0.89
C SER A 65 6.84 2.88 -0.62
N VAL A 66 7.47 3.96 -1.07
CA VAL A 66 7.67 4.33 -2.48
C VAL A 66 9.08 4.88 -2.65
N PRO A 67 9.64 4.93 -3.87
CA PRO A 67 10.96 5.50 -4.11
C PRO A 67 11.10 6.91 -3.54
N TRP A 68 12.18 7.15 -2.80
CA TRP A 68 12.43 8.43 -2.10
C TRP A 68 12.38 9.67 -3.00
N ARG A 69 12.68 9.51 -4.29
CA ARG A 69 12.66 10.59 -5.28
C ARG A 69 11.28 11.19 -5.51
N LEU A 70 10.23 10.50 -5.07
CA LEU A 70 8.84 10.92 -5.22
C LEU A 70 8.28 11.62 -3.99
N ILE A 71 9.08 11.91 -2.95
CA ILE A 71 8.60 12.66 -1.78
C ILE A 71 7.93 13.97 -2.23
N GLY A 72 6.70 14.21 -1.75
CA GLY A 72 5.93 15.41 -2.07
C GLY A 72 5.10 15.30 -3.36
N GLU A 73 5.38 14.32 -4.22
CA GLU A 73 4.64 14.09 -5.47
C GLU A 73 3.29 13.40 -5.21
N SER A 74 2.37 13.54 -6.17
CA SER A 74 1.10 12.80 -6.18
C SER A 74 1.20 11.58 -7.08
N VAL A 75 0.85 10.42 -6.54
CA VAL A 75 0.91 9.13 -7.23
C VAL A 75 -0.48 8.51 -7.33
N GLN A 76 -0.70 7.77 -8.42
CA GLN A 76 -1.91 6.97 -8.62
C GLN A 76 -1.72 5.63 -7.90
N VAL A 77 -2.73 5.20 -7.16
CA VAL A 77 -2.73 3.97 -6.37
C VAL A 77 -3.89 3.10 -6.84
N VAL A 78 -3.55 1.97 -7.41
CA VAL A 78 -4.51 0.98 -7.91
C VAL A 78 -4.50 -0.23 -6.98
N VAL A 79 -5.64 -0.49 -6.33
CA VAL A 79 -5.85 -1.68 -5.51
C VAL A 79 -6.67 -2.68 -6.30
N LEU A 80 -6.07 -3.82 -6.60
CA LEU A 80 -6.70 -4.90 -7.36
C LEU A 80 -6.07 -6.23 -6.96
N ALA A 81 -6.84 -7.31 -6.95
CA ALA A 81 -6.31 -8.67 -6.80
C ALA A 81 -5.45 -8.91 -5.53
N GLY A 82 -5.68 -8.15 -4.46
CA GLY A 82 -4.84 -8.22 -3.25
C GLY A 82 -3.45 -7.61 -3.44
N ARG A 83 -3.28 -6.72 -4.42
CA ARG A 83 -2.07 -5.92 -4.66
C ARG A 83 -2.39 -4.43 -4.54
N VAL A 84 -1.37 -3.67 -4.17
CA VAL A 84 -1.37 -2.19 -4.15
C VAL A 84 -0.30 -1.75 -5.14
N ILE A 85 -0.75 -1.35 -6.33
CA ILE A 85 0.12 -0.93 -7.43
C ILE A 85 0.17 0.59 -7.42
N ILE A 86 1.36 1.15 -7.28
CA ILE A 86 1.58 2.60 -7.22
C ILE A 86 2.23 3.04 -8.53
N ARG A 87 1.65 4.07 -9.15
CA ARG A 87 2.08 4.60 -10.44
C ARG A 87 2.38 6.09 -10.36
N HIS A 88 3.41 6.51 -11.07
CA HIS A 88 3.77 7.91 -11.28
C HIS A 88 4.09 8.12 -12.76
N ALA A 89 3.53 9.15 -13.37
CA ALA A 89 3.68 9.44 -14.81
C ALA A 89 3.43 8.20 -15.72
N GLY A 90 2.44 7.37 -15.38
CA GLY A 90 2.07 6.16 -16.14
C GLY A 90 2.93 4.93 -15.87
N GLN A 91 4.06 5.06 -15.15
CA GLN A 91 4.96 3.96 -14.83
C GLN A 91 4.67 3.39 -13.45
N VAL A 92 4.80 2.07 -13.28
CA VAL A 92 4.70 1.42 -11.96
C VAL A 92 6.00 1.69 -11.21
N VAL A 93 5.88 2.33 -10.05
CA VAL A 93 7.01 2.73 -9.20
C VAL A 93 7.11 1.89 -7.94
N ALA A 94 6.02 1.25 -7.52
CA ALA A 94 6.00 0.27 -6.44
C ALA A 94 4.84 -0.71 -6.63
N ASP A 95 5.02 -1.96 -6.19
CA ASP A 95 4.00 -3.00 -6.20
C ASP A 95 4.07 -3.81 -4.90
N HIS A 96 3.05 -3.65 -4.05
CA HIS A 96 2.98 -4.27 -2.73
C HIS A 96 1.85 -5.29 -2.65
N ALA A 97 2.01 -6.29 -1.79
CA ALA A 97 0.87 -7.09 -1.36
C ALA A 97 -0.07 -6.23 -0.48
N LEU A 98 -1.37 -6.34 -0.71
CA LEU A 98 -2.38 -5.69 0.13
C LEU A 98 -2.37 -6.32 1.52
N TYR A 99 -2.08 -5.50 2.53
CA TYR A 99 -2.08 -5.94 3.91
C TYR A 99 -3.45 -5.75 4.56
N ARG A 100 -4.01 -6.81 5.17
CA ARG A 100 -5.36 -6.78 5.78
C ARG A 100 -5.41 -6.27 7.22
N GLY A 101 -4.27 -6.19 7.92
CA GLY A 101 -4.21 -5.56 9.24
C GLY A 101 -4.27 -4.03 9.16
N ARG A 102 -4.02 -3.37 10.28
CA ARG A 102 -4.06 -1.90 10.40
C ARG A 102 -2.78 -1.37 11.01
N ARG A 103 -2.46 -0.10 10.73
CA ARG A 103 -1.30 0.63 11.28
C ARG A 103 0.02 -0.10 11.03
N GLN A 104 0.13 -0.80 9.90
CA GLN A 104 1.37 -1.45 9.50
C GLN A 104 2.14 -0.61 8.50
N ARG A 105 3.46 -0.77 8.50
CA ARG A 105 4.37 -0.14 7.55
C ARG A 105 5.00 -1.22 6.66
N ILE A 106 4.65 -1.20 5.38
CA ILE A 106 5.10 -2.15 4.37
C ILE A 106 6.25 -1.49 3.60
N VAL A 107 7.46 -2.01 3.80
CA VAL A 107 8.69 -1.39 3.32
C VAL A 107 9.39 -2.32 2.32
N ASP A 108 9.62 -1.81 1.11
CA ASP A 108 10.59 -2.37 0.18
C ASP A 108 11.90 -1.59 0.31
N ARG A 109 13.00 -2.30 0.56
CA ARG A 109 14.32 -1.71 0.74
C ARG A 109 14.86 -1.07 -0.53
N MET A 110 14.45 -1.55 -1.70
CA MET A 110 14.88 -1.00 -2.99
C MET A 110 14.46 0.47 -3.16
N HIS A 111 13.39 0.90 -2.50
CA HIS A 111 12.91 2.28 -2.55
C HIS A 111 13.85 3.31 -1.91
N PHE A 112 14.83 2.85 -1.12
CA PHE A 112 15.77 3.70 -0.38
C PHE A 112 17.21 3.56 -0.88
N VAL A 113 17.44 2.82 -1.98
CA VAL A 113 18.76 2.73 -2.60
C VAL A 113 19.21 4.13 -3.04
N GLY A 114 20.42 4.50 -2.63
CA GLY A 114 20.99 5.84 -2.85
C GLY A 114 20.61 6.89 -1.80
N VAL A 115 19.81 6.53 -0.78
CA VAL A 115 19.60 7.38 0.41
C VAL A 115 20.76 7.16 1.38
N ALA A 116 21.48 8.25 1.71
CA ALA A 116 22.57 8.18 2.66
C ALA A 116 22.09 7.67 4.03
N GLY A 117 22.81 6.69 4.60
CA GLY A 117 22.48 6.10 5.91
C GLY A 117 21.40 5.02 5.90
N PHE A 118 20.86 4.62 4.74
CA PHE A 118 19.91 3.49 4.67
C PHE A 118 20.62 2.13 4.71
N GLU A 119 21.75 1.99 4.03
CA GLU A 119 22.53 0.73 3.99
C GLU A 119 23.60 0.62 5.08
N GLY A 120 23.85 1.70 5.84
CA GLY A 120 24.92 1.75 6.84
C GLY A 120 24.41 2.25 8.19
N PRO A 121 25.16 1.99 9.28
CA PRO A 121 24.84 2.61 10.56
C PRO A 121 24.84 4.12 10.38
N VAL A 122 23.73 4.78 10.72
CA VAL A 122 23.70 6.23 10.86
C VAL A 122 24.77 6.55 11.90
N ARG A 123 25.86 7.20 11.47
CA ARG A 123 26.78 7.86 12.41
C ARG A 123 26.00 9.01 13.03
N ALA A 124 25.23 8.68 14.07
CA ALA A 124 24.75 9.66 15.01
C ALA A 124 25.98 10.11 15.79
N GLU A 125 26.71 11.08 15.24
CA GLU A 125 27.53 11.91 16.11
C GLU A 125 26.57 12.47 17.16
N ARG A 126 26.82 12.10 18.42
CA ARG A 126 26.04 12.60 19.54
C ARG A 126 26.20 14.11 19.52
N ILE A 127 25.16 14.82 19.09
CA ILE A 127 25.10 16.27 19.24
C ILE A 127 25.02 16.50 20.75
N GLU A 128 26.13 16.95 21.34
CA GLU A 128 26.12 17.46 22.70
C GLU A 128 25.30 18.76 22.68
N ILE A 129 24.05 18.66 23.14
CA ILE A 129 23.21 19.83 23.32
C ILE A 129 23.80 20.58 24.52
N ALA A 130 24.59 21.62 24.24
CA ALA A 130 25.08 22.51 25.27
C ALA A 130 23.87 23.08 26.06
N PRO A 131 23.97 23.19 27.40
CA PRO A 131 22.89 23.74 28.20
C PRO A 131 22.55 25.13 27.66
N ALA A 132 21.27 25.35 27.36
CA ALA A 132 20.78 26.61 26.84
C ALA A 132 21.08 27.72 27.85
N THR A 133 22.10 28.52 27.56
CA THR A 133 22.41 29.72 28.32
C THR A 133 21.58 30.85 27.73
N LEU A 134 20.82 31.55 28.58
CA LEU A 134 20.05 32.71 28.12
C LEU A 134 21.01 33.72 27.49
N LEU A 135 20.67 34.22 26.29
CA LEU A 135 21.45 35.26 25.60
C LEU A 135 21.53 36.57 26.41
N ARG A 136 20.65 36.74 27.40
CA ARG A 136 20.64 37.86 28.34
C ARG A 136 20.41 37.36 29.77
N PRO A 137 21.07 37.95 30.78
CA PRO A 137 20.82 37.64 32.19
C PRO A 137 19.33 37.80 32.57
N LEU A 138 18.82 36.92 33.42
CA LEU A 138 17.42 36.93 33.88
C LEU A 138 17.01 38.28 34.50
N ALA A 139 17.95 38.95 35.18
CA ALA A 139 17.77 40.26 35.79
C ALA A 139 17.29 41.34 34.80
N GLU A 140 17.64 41.23 33.52
CA GLU A 140 17.16 42.18 32.50
C GLU A 140 15.66 42.01 32.22
N TYR A 141 15.16 40.78 32.24
CA TYR A 141 13.74 40.50 32.09
C TYR A 141 12.95 40.87 33.36
N GLU A 142 13.52 40.63 34.54
CA GLU A 142 12.93 41.02 35.82
C GLU A 142 12.74 42.54 35.92
N ALA A 143 13.68 43.33 35.41
CA ALA A 143 13.60 44.79 35.38
C ALA A 143 12.46 45.32 34.48
N VAL A 144 12.11 44.61 33.40
CA VAL A 144 11.05 45.02 32.46
C VAL A 144 9.67 44.55 32.92
N VAL A 145 9.58 43.36 33.51
CA VAL A 145 8.31 42.74 33.90
C VAL A 145 7.93 43.04 35.35
N GLY A 146 8.83 43.66 36.13
CA GLY A 146 8.60 43.93 37.55
C GLY A 146 8.63 42.65 38.38
N GLY A 147 9.64 41.80 38.12
CA GLY A 147 9.79 40.49 38.74
C GLY A 147 10.01 40.58 40.25
N GLY A 148 8.93 40.48 41.01
CA GLY A 148 8.93 40.14 42.42
C GLY A 148 7.99 38.95 42.62
N TRP A 149 8.57 37.82 43.02
CA TRP A 149 7.86 36.83 43.83
C TRP A 149 8.34 37.00 45.26
#